data_AF-A0A9P0I7K6-F1
#
_entry.id   AF-A0A9P0I7K6-F1
#
_cell.length_a   1.000
_cell.length_b   1.000
_cell.length_c   1.000
_cell.angle_alpha   90.00
_cell.angle_beta   90.00
_cell.angle_gamma   90.00
#
_symmetry.space_group_name_H-M   'P 1'
#
loop_
_entity.id
_entity.type
_entity.pdbx_description
1 polymer ?
#
loop_
_entity_poly.entity_id
_entity_poly.type
_entity_poly.pdbx_seq_one_letter_code
_entity_poly.pdbx_strand_id
1 'polypeptide(L)'
;MDFINRGCFGSTTKRTIVGGWAWAWWLVTDVQRISLEVMTLNPMCEYVETAQGVPLTVTGVAQCKIMNEDELLTTACEQFLGKTVKEIKMTILQTLEGHLRAILGTLTVEEVYKDRDQFAGLVREVAAPDVGRMGIEILSFTIKDVYDDVQYLASLGKAQTAVVKRDADVGVAQANRDAGIREAECEKSAMDVKYSMDTKIEDNTRLFKLQKAQFDQEVNTAVRRTTGDPASTQTVEGAKADAERIKVLGLAEATAIGDVGKADAERMLAKAKVYKQYGDAAIMALVLEALPKIAAEVSAPLAKTDEIVLVGDNGATGEVARLAGGIPPALKTLTGLDLSQVLKRLHPNGNDPMAAGTSKKKTPEVAAC
;
A
#
# COMPACT_ATOMS: atom_id res chain seq x y z
N MET A 1 -41.31 -38.72 -12.82
CA MET A 1 -41.90 -39.45 -11.68
C MET A 1 -43.36 -39.65 -12.01
N ASP A 2 -43.82 -40.90 -12.14
CA ASP A 2 -45.17 -41.20 -12.60
C ASP A 2 -45.97 -41.79 -11.43
N PHE A 3 -47.06 -41.12 -11.06
CA PHE A 3 -47.98 -41.60 -10.04
C PHE A 3 -49.06 -42.47 -10.68
N ILE A 4 -49.51 -43.53 -10.02
CA ILE A 4 -50.60 -44.39 -10.50
C ILE A 4 -51.63 -44.47 -9.37
N ASN A 5 -52.74 -43.74 -9.50
CA ASN A 5 -53.85 -43.84 -8.57
C ASN A 5 -54.91 -44.79 -9.13
N ARG A 6 -55.08 -46.00 -8.56
CA ARG A 6 -56.13 -46.95 -9.00
C ARG A 6 -57.50 -46.53 -8.46
N GLY A 7 -58.34 -45.94 -9.30
CA GLY A 7 -59.75 -45.68 -9.02
C GLY A 7 -60.66 -46.81 -9.48
N CYS A 8 -61.23 -47.58 -8.55
CA CYS A 8 -62.67 -47.95 -8.52
C CYS A 8 -63.05 -48.98 -7.43
N PHE A 9 -62.10 -49.65 -6.76
CA PHE A 9 -62.42 -50.59 -5.68
C PHE A 9 -61.48 -50.42 -4.49
N GLY A 10 -61.94 -49.64 -3.50
CA GLY A 10 -61.68 -49.81 -2.07
C GLY A 10 -60.27 -49.71 -1.49
N SER A 11 -59.22 -49.60 -2.30
CA SER A 11 -57.85 -49.51 -1.81
C SER A 11 -57.25 -48.16 -2.19
N THR A 12 -57.19 -47.23 -1.22
CA THR A 12 -56.48 -45.94 -1.33
C THR A 12 -54.96 -46.14 -1.26
N THR A 13 -54.43 -47.17 -1.93
CA THR A 13 -52.98 -47.41 -2.00
C THR A 13 -52.38 -46.49 -3.07
N LYS A 14 -51.75 -45.42 -2.60
CA LYS A 14 -50.92 -44.53 -3.42
C LYS A 14 -49.62 -45.25 -3.78
N ARG A 15 -49.35 -45.45 -5.06
CA ARG A 15 -48.08 -46.03 -5.53
C ARG A 15 -47.18 -44.94 -6.10
N THR A 16 -46.13 -44.61 -5.36
CA THR A 16 -45.01 -43.76 -5.79
C THR A 16 -44.01 -44.59 -6.59
N ILE A 17 -43.57 -44.10 -7.76
CA ILE A 17 -42.59 -44.78 -8.61
C ILE A 17 -41.47 -43.82 -9.03
N VAL A 18 -40.32 -43.90 -8.34
CA VAL A 18 -39.12 -43.08 -8.61
C VAL A 18 -38.25 -43.76 -9.65
N GLY A 19 -38.28 -43.23 -10.87
CA GLY A 19 -37.58 -43.82 -12.00
C GLY A 19 -38.20 -45.14 -12.47
N GLY A 20 -37.75 -45.64 -13.62
CA GLY A 20 -38.29 -46.86 -14.22
C GLY A 20 -39.58 -46.65 -15.03
N TRP A 21 -40.32 -47.74 -15.24
CA TRP A 21 -41.49 -47.80 -16.09
C TRP A 21 -42.67 -48.36 -15.32
N ALA A 22 -43.85 -47.79 -15.56
CA ALA A 22 -45.08 -48.20 -14.91
C ALA A 22 -46.23 -48.17 -15.90
N TRP A 23 -47.10 -49.17 -15.82
CA TRP A 23 -48.25 -49.29 -16.73
C TRP A 23 -49.53 -48.85 -16.03
N ALA A 24 -50.15 -47.79 -16.56
CA ALA A 24 -51.39 -47.22 -16.08
C ALA A 24 -52.54 -47.59 -17.04
N TRP A 25 -53.68 -48.03 -16.49
CA TRP A 25 -54.86 -48.35 -17.29
C TRP A 25 -55.66 -47.06 -17.54
N TRP A 26 -55.92 -46.75 -18.82
CA TRP A 26 -56.50 -45.45 -19.23
C TRP A 26 -57.84 -45.10 -18.53
N LEU A 27 -58.63 -46.10 -18.14
CA LEU A 27 -59.98 -45.93 -17.58
C LEU A 27 -60.04 -45.98 -16.04
N VAL A 28 -58.97 -46.44 -15.40
CA VAL A 28 -58.96 -46.82 -13.97
C VAL A 28 -57.86 -46.09 -13.21
N THR A 29 -56.89 -45.49 -13.91
CA THR A 29 -55.71 -44.90 -13.27
C THR A 29 -55.54 -43.43 -13.61
N ASP A 30 -55.49 -42.58 -12.59
CA ASP A 30 -55.02 -41.19 -12.75
C ASP A 30 -53.49 -41.14 -12.60
N VAL A 31 -52.82 -40.52 -13.57
CA VAL A 31 -51.36 -40.39 -13.59
C VAL A 31 -50.96 -38.93 -13.45
N GLN A 32 -50.22 -38.63 -12.39
CA GLN A 32 -49.70 -37.30 -12.13
C GLN A 32 -48.18 -37.32 -12.04
N ARG A 33 -47.55 -36.22 -12.47
CA ARG A 33 -46.10 -36.09 -12.55
C ARG A 33 -45.65 -34.87 -11.77
N ILE A 34 -44.66 -35.06 -10.91
CA ILE A 34 -43.97 -33.98 -10.18
C ILE A 34 -42.50 -34.01 -10.61
N SER A 35 -41.93 -32.83 -10.89
CA SER A 35 -40.49 -32.71 -11.18
C SER A 35 -39.71 -32.75 -9.88
N LEU A 36 -38.65 -33.56 -9.84
CA LEU A 36 -37.70 -33.67 -8.72
C LEU A 36 -36.46 -32.78 -8.94
N GLU A 37 -36.49 -31.91 -9.93
CA GLU A 37 -35.41 -30.99 -10.24
C GLU A 37 -35.28 -29.90 -9.18
N VAL A 38 -34.08 -29.32 -9.10
CA VAL A 38 -33.83 -28.17 -8.23
C VAL A 38 -34.64 -26.98 -8.72
N MET A 39 -35.35 -26.34 -7.81
CA MET A 39 -36.11 -25.13 -8.06
C MET A 39 -35.45 -23.93 -7.38
N THR A 40 -35.26 -22.86 -8.14
CA THR A 40 -34.81 -21.56 -7.63
C THR A 40 -36.02 -20.74 -7.22
N LEU A 41 -35.98 -20.23 -5.99
CA LEU A 41 -37.00 -19.39 -5.36
C LEU A 41 -36.32 -18.07 -4.95
N ASN A 42 -37.03 -16.96 -5.16
CA ASN A 42 -36.52 -15.63 -4.83
C ASN A 42 -37.45 -15.03 -3.77
N PRO A 43 -37.29 -15.37 -2.48
CA PRO A 43 -38.08 -14.76 -1.42
C PRO A 43 -37.73 -13.28 -1.29
N MET A 44 -38.77 -12.44 -1.19
CA MET A 44 -38.63 -11.00 -1.03
C MET A 44 -39.49 -10.53 0.13
N CYS A 45 -38.88 -9.76 1.03
CA CYS A 45 -39.59 -9.16 2.16
C CYS A 45 -39.45 -7.65 2.06
N GLU A 46 -40.57 -6.98 1.76
CA GLU A 46 -40.66 -5.52 1.68
C GLU A 46 -41.13 -4.94 3.02
N TYR A 47 -40.57 -3.77 3.35
CA TYR A 47 -41.01 -2.93 4.45
C TYR A 47 -41.14 -3.70 5.78
N VAL A 48 -40.04 -4.33 6.20
CA VAL A 48 -39.93 -4.96 7.52
C VAL A 48 -39.26 -3.99 8.48
N GLU A 49 -39.92 -3.67 9.58
CA GLU A 49 -39.32 -2.91 10.66
C GLU A 49 -38.35 -3.81 11.42
N THR A 50 -37.08 -3.42 11.46
CA THR A 50 -36.06 -4.05 12.30
C THR A 50 -36.25 -3.68 13.76
N ALA A 51 -35.48 -4.27 14.69
CA ALA A 51 -35.56 -3.97 16.12
C ALA A 51 -35.36 -2.48 16.46
N GLN A 52 -34.70 -1.72 15.59
CA GLN A 52 -34.48 -0.27 15.73
C GLN A 52 -35.56 0.59 15.05
N GLY A 53 -36.59 -0.01 14.44
CA GLY A 53 -37.67 0.69 13.74
C GLY A 53 -37.27 1.25 12.38
N VAL A 54 -36.17 0.79 11.79
CA VAL A 54 -35.77 1.16 10.43
C VAL A 54 -36.40 0.16 9.45
N PRO A 55 -37.19 0.63 8.46
CA PRO A 55 -37.77 -0.24 7.44
C PRO A 55 -36.67 -0.71 6.49
N LEU A 56 -36.58 -2.02 6.29
CA LEU A 56 -35.60 -2.66 5.44
C LEU A 56 -36.30 -3.58 4.44
N THR A 57 -35.78 -3.60 3.22
CA THR A 57 -36.20 -4.53 2.17
C THR A 57 -35.05 -5.48 1.87
N VAL A 58 -35.33 -6.77 1.96
CA VAL A 58 -34.34 -7.84 1.79
C VAL A 58 -34.82 -8.81 0.73
N THR A 59 -33.93 -9.15 -0.18
CA THR A 59 -34.14 -10.16 -1.20
C THR A 59 -33.18 -11.32 -0.99
N GLY A 60 -33.70 -12.54 -1.08
CA GLY A 60 -32.91 -13.76 -1.00
C GLY A 60 -32.98 -14.57 -2.29
N VAL A 61 -32.07 -15.52 -2.42
CA VAL A 61 -32.14 -16.61 -3.39
C VAL A 61 -32.04 -17.92 -2.62
N ALA A 62 -33.06 -18.77 -2.78
CA ALA A 62 -33.12 -20.09 -2.19
C ALA A 62 -33.15 -21.14 -3.29
N GLN A 63 -32.30 -22.15 -3.17
CA GLN A 63 -32.36 -23.34 -4.00
C GLN A 63 -32.97 -24.47 -3.19
N CYS A 64 -34.12 -24.96 -3.63
CA CYS A 64 -34.86 -26.01 -2.95
C CYS A 64 -35.01 -27.23 -3.87
N LYS A 65 -35.14 -28.41 -3.27
CA LYS A 65 -35.37 -29.66 -3.98
C LYS A 65 -36.32 -30.54 -3.17
N ILE A 66 -37.15 -31.33 -3.84
CA ILE A 66 -37.99 -32.34 -3.18
C ILE A 66 -37.09 -33.51 -2.74
N MET A 67 -37.27 -33.97 -1.50
CA MET A 67 -36.51 -35.08 -0.94
C MET A 67 -36.88 -36.40 -1.63
N ASN A 68 -35.91 -37.32 -1.75
CA ASN A 68 -36.08 -38.61 -2.43
C ASN A 68 -36.27 -39.80 -1.47
N GLU A 69 -36.35 -39.55 -0.17
CA GLU A 69 -36.61 -40.57 0.85
C GLU A 69 -38.09 -40.95 0.87
N ASP A 70 -38.41 -42.24 0.99
CA ASP A 70 -39.77 -42.76 0.73
C ASP A 70 -40.83 -42.15 1.67
N GLU A 71 -40.51 -41.95 2.95
CA GLU A 71 -41.42 -41.33 3.92
C GLU A 71 -41.73 -39.86 3.56
N LEU A 72 -40.70 -39.04 3.37
CA LEU A 72 -40.85 -37.60 3.08
C LEU A 72 -41.40 -37.35 1.67
N LEU A 73 -41.13 -38.26 0.74
CA LEU A 73 -41.65 -38.23 -0.62
C LEU A 73 -43.16 -38.44 -0.62
N THR A 74 -43.69 -39.35 0.21
CA THR A 74 -45.15 -39.50 0.33
C THR A 74 -45.79 -38.22 0.84
N THR A 75 -45.21 -37.56 1.85
CA THR A 75 -45.70 -36.28 2.39
C THR A 75 -45.68 -35.16 1.34
N ALA A 76 -44.58 -35.01 0.60
CA ALA A 76 -44.50 -34.06 -0.51
C ALA A 76 -45.56 -34.34 -1.57
N CYS A 77 -45.73 -35.62 -1.92
CA CYS A 77 -46.71 -36.03 -2.92
C CYS A 77 -48.13 -35.75 -2.45
N GLU A 78 -48.48 -35.94 -1.18
CA GLU A 78 -49.80 -35.58 -0.65
C GLU A 78 -50.08 -34.09 -0.70
N GLN A 79 -49.09 -33.26 -0.43
CA GLN A 79 -49.23 -31.80 -0.36
C GLN A 79 -49.25 -31.12 -1.74
N PHE A 80 -48.58 -31.72 -2.73
CA PHE A 80 -48.35 -31.14 -4.05
C PHE A 80 -49.00 -31.91 -5.21
N LEU A 81 -49.73 -33.01 -4.94
CA LEU A 81 -50.53 -33.70 -5.97
C LEU A 81 -51.53 -32.71 -6.60
N GLY A 82 -51.61 -32.69 -7.92
CA GLY A 82 -52.56 -31.87 -8.68
C GLY A 82 -52.21 -30.39 -8.78
N LYS A 83 -51.16 -29.91 -8.08
CA LYS A 83 -50.71 -28.52 -8.16
C LYS A 83 -49.73 -28.30 -9.30
N THR A 84 -49.76 -27.11 -9.87
CA THR A 84 -48.78 -26.68 -10.87
C THR A 84 -47.45 -26.33 -10.20
N VAL A 85 -46.35 -26.42 -10.96
CA VAL A 85 -45.01 -26.04 -10.47
C VAL A 85 -44.96 -24.60 -9.95
N LYS A 86 -45.78 -23.70 -10.50
CA LYS A 86 -45.89 -22.31 -10.02
C LYS A 86 -46.51 -22.23 -8.62
N GLU A 87 -47.60 -22.96 -8.38
CA GLU A 87 -48.27 -23.00 -7.07
C GLU A 87 -47.38 -23.64 -6.01
N ILE A 88 -46.64 -24.69 -6.36
CA ILE A 88 -45.63 -25.30 -5.49
C ILE A 88 -44.60 -24.23 -5.10
N LYS A 89 -44.01 -23.53 -6.08
CA LYS A 89 -43.05 -22.46 -5.83
C LYS A 89 -43.63 -21.35 -4.94
N MET A 90 -44.86 -20.90 -5.19
CA MET A 90 -45.51 -19.86 -4.38
C MET A 90 -45.74 -20.31 -2.93
N THR A 91 -46.17 -21.55 -2.71
CA THR A 91 -46.40 -22.06 -1.34
C THR A 91 -45.09 -22.08 -0.55
N ILE A 92 -43.99 -22.51 -1.17
CA ILE A 92 -42.66 -22.57 -0.50
C ILE A 92 -42.11 -21.16 -0.27
N LEU A 93 -42.26 -20.29 -1.27
CA LEU A 93 -41.81 -18.90 -1.21
C LEU A 93 -42.49 -18.16 -0.06
N GLN A 94 -43.80 -18.35 0.15
CA GLN A 94 -44.53 -17.75 1.27
C GLN A 94 -44.01 -18.20 2.64
N THR A 95 -43.70 -19.49 2.81
CA THR A 95 -43.12 -19.99 4.06
C THR A 95 -41.74 -19.38 4.31
N LEU A 96 -40.86 -19.34 3.30
CA LEU A 96 -39.53 -18.75 3.42
C LEU A 96 -39.59 -17.24 3.70
N GLU A 97 -40.51 -16.51 3.08
CA GLU A 97 -40.73 -15.08 3.35
C GLU A 97 -41.24 -14.84 4.77
N GLY A 98 -42.12 -15.70 5.29
CA GLY A 98 -42.58 -15.63 6.68
C GLY A 98 -41.42 -15.73 7.68
N HIS A 99 -40.54 -16.71 7.51
CA HIS A 99 -39.35 -16.88 8.36
C HIS A 99 -38.34 -15.74 8.19
N LEU A 100 -38.08 -15.33 6.94
CA LEU A 100 -37.19 -14.20 6.65
C LEU A 100 -37.69 -12.92 7.34
N ARG A 101 -38.99 -12.63 7.25
CA ARG A 101 -39.62 -11.49 7.92
C ARG A 101 -39.54 -11.59 9.44
N ALA A 102 -39.79 -12.77 10.02
CA ALA A 102 -39.74 -12.97 11.45
C ALA A 102 -38.34 -12.70 12.03
N ILE A 103 -37.29 -13.18 11.35
CA ILE A 103 -35.90 -13.00 11.81
C ILE A 103 -35.46 -11.54 11.64
N LEU A 104 -35.83 -10.89 10.53
CA LEU A 104 -35.53 -9.46 10.31
C LEU A 104 -36.11 -8.55 11.38
N GLY A 105 -37.28 -8.89 11.95
CA GLY A 105 -37.86 -8.12 13.06
C GLY A 105 -37.07 -8.21 14.37
N THR A 106 -36.23 -9.22 14.54
CA THR A 106 -35.44 -9.42 15.78
C THR A 106 -34.04 -8.83 15.75
N LEU A 107 -33.47 -8.66 14.56
CA LEU A 107 -32.09 -8.21 14.36
C LEU A 107 -32.01 -6.71 14.10
N THR A 108 -30.82 -6.13 14.29
CA THR A 108 -30.56 -4.74 13.89
C THR A 108 -30.08 -4.64 12.45
N VAL A 109 -30.20 -3.45 11.85
CA VAL A 109 -29.79 -3.21 10.44
C VAL A 109 -28.30 -3.47 10.24
N GLU A 110 -27.47 -3.16 11.24
CA GLU A 110 -26.02 -3.32 11.17
C GLU A 110 -25.60 -4.78 11.14
N GLU A 111 -26.27 -5.65 11.89
CA GLU A 111 -25.99 -7.10 11.92
C GLU A 111 -26.32 -7.73 10.57
N VAL A 112 -27.48 -7.39 10.00
CA VAL A 112 -27.90 -7.87 8.67
C VAL A 112 -26.93 -7.41 7.58
N TYR A 113 -26.36 -6.20 7.70
CA TYR A 113 -25.44 -5.66 6.71
C TYR A 113 -24.01 -6.21 6.82
N LYS A 114 -23.48 -6.38 8.05
CA LYS A 114 -22.10 -6.83 8.29
C LYS A 114 -21.93 -8.32 8.03
N ASP A 115 -22.84 -9.15 8.53
CA ASP A 115 -22.69 -10.62 8.55
C ASP A 115 -23.83 -11.31 7.81
N ARG A 116 -23.88 -11.11 6.49
CA ARG A 116 -24.96 -11.65 5.61
C ARG A 116 -25.03 -13.18 5.62
N ASP A 117 -23.89 -13.85 5.74
CA ASP A 117 -23.81 -15.32 5.73
C ASP A 117 -24.34 -15.92 7.03
N GLN A 118 -24.09 -15.28 8.17
CA GLN A 118 -24.63 -15.72 9.47
C GLN A 118 -26.15 -15.57 9.49
N PHE A 119 -26.65 -14.43 9.00
CA PHE A 119 -28.09 -14.21 8.84
C PHE A 119 -28.73 -15.25 7.90
N ALA A 120 -28.11 -15.55 6.76
CA ALA A 120 -28.57 -16.59 5.85
C ALA A 120 -28.59 -17.99 6.52
N GLY A 121 -27.60 -18.29 7.35
CA GLY A 121 -27.53 -19.51 8.16
C GLY A 121 -28.70 -19.64 9.14
N LEU A 122 -29.02 -18.56 9.86
CA LEU A 122 -30.15 -18.51 10.80
C LEU A 122 -31.48 -18.73 10.10
N VAL A 123 -31.70 -18.09 8.95
CA VAL A 123 -32.93 -18.27 8.15
C VAL A 123 -33.08 -19.73 7.70
N ARG A 124 -31.98 -20.37 7.27
CA ARG A 124 -31.99 -21.78 6.91
C ARG A 124 -32.35 -22.67 8.10
N GLU A 125 -31.76 -22.43 9.27
CA GLU A 125 -31.98 -23.26 10.47
C GLU A 125 -33.44 -23.21 10.95
N VAL A 126 -34.04 -22.02 10.96
CA VAL A 126 -35.45 -21.84 11.36
C VAL A 126 -36.42 -22.37 10.32
N ALA A 127 -36.13 -22.19 9.02
CA ALA A 127 -37.03 -22.62 7.95
C ALA A 127 -36.94 -24.11 7.63
N ALA A 128 -35.77 -24.75 7.80
CA ALA A 128 -35.54 -26.16 7.49
C ALA A 128 -36.61 -27.13 8.04
N PRO A 129 -37.04 -27.06 9.31
CA PRO A 129 -38.07 -27.97 9.82
C PRO A 129 -39.44 -27.75 9.17
N ASP A 130 -39.81 -26.52 8.82
CA ASP A 130 -41.15 -26.20 8.30
C ASP A 130 -41.30 -26.57 6.83
N VAL A 131 -40.28 -26.33 5.99
CA VAL A 131 -40.27 -26.88 4.62
C VAL A 131 -39.99 -28.39 4.59
N GLY A 132 -39.28 -28.92 5.58
CA GLY A 132 -39.05 -30.36 5.76
C GLY A 132 -40.36 -31.14 5.96
N ARG A 133 -41.30 -30.60 6.74
CA ARG A 133 -42.66 -31.18 6.89
C ARG A 133 -43.45 -31.21 5.59
N MET A 134 -43.08 -30.39 4.60
CA MET A 134 -43.66 -30.39 3.26
C MET A 134 -42.91 -31.33 2.30
N GLY A 135 -41.89 -32.04 2.79
CA GLY A 135 -41.03 -32.94 2.01
C GLY A 135 -40.04 -32.22 1.08
N ILE A 136 -39.66 -30.99 1.43
CA ILE A 136 -38.72 -30.17 0.67
C ILE A 136 -37.45 -29.93 1.50
N GLU A 137 -36.30 -30.01 0.83
CA GLU A 137 -35.01 -29.69 1.37
C GLU A 137 -34.48 -28.38 0.79
N ILE A 138 -33.93 -27.53 1.66
CA ILE A 138 -33.19 -26.33 1.25
C ILE A 138 -31.74 -26.74 0.98
N LEU A 139 -31.32 -26.67 -0.29
CA LEU A 139 -29.92 -26.94 -0.66
C LEU A 139 -29.03 -25.77 -0.26
N SER A 140 -29.44 -24.56 -0.62
CA SER A 140 -28.71 -23.33 -0.33
C SER A 140 -29.66 -22.16 -0.15
N PHE A 141 -29.30 -21.25 0.75
CA PHE A 141 -29.99 -19.99 0.98
C PHE A 141 -28.94 -18.89 1.07
N THR A 142 -29.06 -17.87 0.23
CA THR A 142 -28.18 -16.70 0.26
C THR A 142 -28.99 -15.42 0.15
N ILE A 143 -28.47 -14.35 0.73
CA ILE A 143 -29.04 -13.02 0.56
C ILE A 143 -28.52 -12.43 -0.74
N LYS A 144 -29.42 -11.89 -1.56
CA LYS A 144 -29.10 -11.24 -2.82
C LYS A 144 -28.78 -9.77 -2.57
N ASP A 145 -29.79 -8.99 -2.20
CA ASP A 145 -29.68 -7.55 -1.98
C ASP A 145 -30.43 -7.13 -0.71
N VAL A 146 -29.87 -6.15 0.00
CA VAL A 146 -30.43 -5.50 1.18
C VAL A 146 -30.42 -4.01 0.92
N TYR A 147 -31.59 -3.36 0.95
CA TYR A 147 -31.71 -1.93 0.74
C TYR A 147 -32.77 -1.32 1.66
N ASP A 148 -32.60 -0.04 1.95
CA ASP A 148 -33.52 0.77 2.75
C ASP A 148 -34.18 1.86 1.92
N ASP A 149 -35.40 2.22 2.30
CA ASP A 149 -36.12 3.34 1.67
C ASP A 149 -35.75 4.70 2.28
N VAL A 150 -35.19 4.70 3.50
CA VAL A 150 -34.93 5.90 4.33
C VAL A 150 -33.47 6.37 4.25
N GLN A 151 -32.62 5.73 3.44
CA GLN A 151 -31.22 6.12 3.21
C GLN A 151 -30.36 6.15 4.50
N TYR A 152 -30.76 5.39 5.52
CA TYR A 152 -30.02 5.13 6.76
C TYR A 152 -28.66 4.47 6.48
N LEU A 153 -28.62 3.42 5.65
CA LEU A 153 -27.39 2.69 5.31
C LEU A 153 -26.36 3.58 4.63
N ALA A 154 -26.80 4.44 3.71
CA ALA A 154 -25.89 5.39 3.07
C ALA A 154 -25.40 6.48 4.04
N SER A 155 -26.21 6.86 5.03
CA SER A 155 -25.78 7.79 6.08
C SER A 155 -24.71 7.15 6.99
N LEU A 156 -24.86 5.86 7.32
CA LEU A 156 -23.85 5.08 8.03
C LEU A 156 -22.52 5.02 7.26
N GLY A 157 -22.58 4.76 5.94
CA GLY A 157 -21.40 4.76 5.08
C GLY A 157 -20.69 6.13 5.01
N LYS A 158 -21.45 7.23 4.99
CA LYS A 158 -20.91 8.60 5.05
C LYS A 158 -20.16 8.85 6.35
N ALA A 159 -20.70 8.42 7.49
CA ALA A 159 -20.06 8.57 8.79
C ALA A 159 -18.72 7.80 8.85
N GLN A 160 -18.69 6.55 8.39
CA GLN A 160 -17.47 5.74 8.34
C GLN A 160 -16.41 6.36 7.42
N THR A 161 -16.83 6.82 6.23
CA THR A 161 -15.93 7.51 5.30
C THR A 161 -15.36 8.79 5.91
N ALA A 162 -16.16 9.54 6.67
CA ALA A 162 -15.70 10.74 7.35
C ALA A 162 -14.67 10.45 8.44
N VAL A 163 -14.82 9.32 9.17
CA VAL A 163 -13.83 8.87 10.16
C VAL A 163 -12.51 8.53 9.48
N VAL A 164 -12.53 7.70 8.43
CA VAL A 164 -11.32 7.29 7.70
C VAL A 164 -10.61 8.50 7.09
N LYS A 165 -11.36 9.45 6.51
CA LYS A 165 -10.79 10.70 5.99
C LYS A 165 -10.15 11.53 7.09
N ARG A 166 -10.82 11.70 8.22
CA ARG A 166 -10.28 12.44 9.38
C ARG A 166 -8.96 11.82 9.85
N ASP A 167 -8.90 10.50 9.97
CA ASP A 167 -7.70 9.81 10.46
C ASP A 167 -6.56 9.92 9.44
N ALA A 168 -6.87 9.84 8.14
CA ALA A 168 -5.89 10.10 7.08
C ALA A 168 -5.36 11.54 7.14
N ASP A 169 -6.23 12.54 7.32
CA ASP A 169 -5.85 13.95 7.45
C ASP A 169 -4.98 14.19 8.68
N VAL A 170 -5.31 13.55 9.81
CA VAL A 170 -4.49 13.57 11.03
C VAL A 170 -3.11 12.96 10.77
N GLY A 171 -3.04 11.84 10.06
CA GLY A 171 -1.79 11.20 9.66
C GLY A 171 -0.91 12.09 8.78
N VAL A 172 -1.48 12.75 7.78
CA VAL A 172 -0.78 13.70 6.91
C VAL A 172 -0.30 14.92 7.72
N ALA A 173 -1.13 15.46 8.60
CA ALA A 173 -0.78 16.59 9.45
C ALA A 173 0.32 16.25 10.48
N GLN A 174 0.37 15.01 10.98
CA GLN A 174 1.46 14.54 11.83
C GLN A 174 2.76 14.38 11.02
N ALA A 175 2.71 13.71 9.87
CA ALA A 175 3.87 13.52 9.00
C ALA A 175 4.50 14.86 8.57
N ASN A 176 3.68 15.84 8.18
CA ASN A 176 4.15 17.17 7.81
C ASN A 176 4.77 17.94 8.99
N ARG A 177 4.19 17.79 10.20
CA ARG A 177 4.76 18.39 11.41
C ARG A 177 6.13 17.79 11.72
N ASP A 178 6.25 16.46 11.68
CA ASP A 178 7.50 15.77 11.96
C ASP A 178 8.58 16.07 10.92
N ALA A 179 8.19 16.19 9.65
CA ALA A 179 9.07 16.63 8.58
C ALA A 179 9.58 18.06 8.82
N GLY A 180 8.68 18.99 9.16
CA GLY A 180 9.04 20.39 9.44
C GLY A 180 9.91 20.56 10.68
N ILE A 181 9.68 19.78 11.75
CA ILE A 181 10.56 19.78 12.94
C ILE A 181 11.96 19.32 12.55
N ARG A 182 12.07 18.21 11.80
CA ARG A 182 13.35 17.65 11.38
C ARG A 182 14.11 18.60 10.46
N GLU A 183 13.41 19.28 9.55
CA GLU A 183 13.99 20.29 8.68
C GLU A 183 14.52 21.49 9.48
N ALA A 184 13.73 22.02 10.42
CA ALA A 184 14.14 23.12 11.28
C ALA A 184 15.32 22.75 12.20
N GLU A 185 15.36 21.52 12.72
CA GLU A 185 16.49 21.01 13.50
C GLU A 185 17.76 20.88 12.65
N CYS A 186 17.62 20.32 11.43
CA CYS A 186 18.70 20.24 10.46
C CYS A 186 19.23 21.64 10.12
N GLU A 187 18.36 22.61 9.86
CA GLU A 187 18.76 23.98 9.52
C GLU A 187 19.43 24.70 10.69
N LYS A 188 18.92 24.55 11.93
CA LYS A 188 19.62 25.05 13.13
C LYS A 188 21.02 24.47 13.25
N SER A 189 21.14 23.15 13.14
CA SER A 189 22.45 22.48 13.23
C SER A 189 23.42 22.94 12.13
N ALA A 190 22.91 23.16 10.90
CA ALA A 190 23.69 23.69 9.79
C ALA A 190 24.17 25.12 10.06
N MET A 191 23.29 25.93 10.65
CA MET A 191 23.57 27.32 10.97
C MET A 191 24.56 27.46 12.13
N ASP A 192 24.43 26.65 13.18
CA ASP A 192 25.38 26.60 14.31
C ASP A 192 26.79 26.22 13.83
N VAL A 193 26.90 25.21 12.95
CA VAL A 193 28.18 24.83 12.34
C VAL A 193 28.73 26.00 11.53
N LYS A 194 27.90 26.65 10.70
CA LYS A 194 28.32 27.80 9.89
C LYS A 194 28.87 28.94 10.77
N TYR A 195 28.13 29.35 11.80
CA TYR A 195 28.58 30.38 12.73
C TYR A 195 29.88 30.00 13.43
N SER A 196 30.00 28.76 13.91
CA SER A 196 31.23 28.29 14.58
C SER A 196 32.46 28.30 13.66
N MET A 197 32.29 28.00 12.36
CA MET A 197 33.38 28.07 11.39
C MET A 197 33.72 29.51 11.03
N ASP A 198 32.71 30.38 10.85
CA ASP A 198 32.91 31.79 10.55
C ASP A 198 33.66 32.50 11.70
N THR A 199 33.31 32.22 12.97
CA THR A 199 34.06 32.72 14.15
C THR A 199 35.53 32.27 14.11
N LYS A 200 35.82 31.00 13.84
CA LYS A 200 37.20 30.50 13.74
C LYS A 200 38.00 31.17 12.63
N ILE A 201 37.38 31.44 11.48
CA ILE A 201 38.04 32.12 10.36
C ILE A 201 38.35 33.57 10.74
N GLU A 202 37.41 34.26 11.37
CA GLU A 202 37.60 35.63 11.79
C GLU A 202 38.68 35.75 12.87
N ASP A 203 38.70 34.85 13.85
CA ASP A 203 39.75 34.76 14.86
C ASP A 203 41.13 34.49 14.23
N ASN A 204 41.23 33.53 13.31
CA ASN A 204 42.48 33.23 12.60
C ASN A 204 42.95 34.43 11.75
N THR A 205 42.03 35.09 11.06
CA THR A 205 42.32 36.28 10.24
C THR A 205 42.79 37.44 11.12
N ARG A 206 42.15 37.64 12.27
CA ARG A 206 42.54 38.65 13.26
C ARG A 206 43.93 38.34 13.82
N LEU A 207 44.19 37.09 14.21
CA LEU A 207 45.48 36.64 14.75
C LEU A 207 46.60 36.84 13.72
N PHE A 208 46.34 36.51 12.45
CA PHE A 208 47.28 36.74 11.37
C PHE A 208 47.60 38.22 11.18
N LYS A 209 46.58 39.10 11.15
CA LYS A 209 46.79 40.55 11.05
C LYS A 209 47.62 41.12 12.20
N LEU A 210 47.41 40.64 13.43
CA LEU A 210 48.20 41.04 14.60
C LEU A 210 49.65 40.60 14.49
N GLN A 211 49.91 39.34 14.12
CA GLN A 211 51.27 38.84 13.94
C GLN A 211 51.99 39.60 12.83
N LYS A 212 51.33 39.86 11.70
CA LYS A 212 51.90 40.66 10.60
C LYS A 212 52.26 42.07 11.06
N ALA A 213 51.37 42.75 11.79
CA ALA A 213 51.64 44.07 12.33
C ALA A 213 52.81 44.08 13.34
N GLN A 214 52.91 43.06 14.19
CA GLN A 214 54.01 42.91 15.14
C GLN A 214 55.36 42.74 14.42
N PHE A 215 55.40 41.85 13.41
CA PHE A 215 56.59 41.67 12.57
C PHE A 215 56.97 42.96 11.83
N ASP A 216 56.02 43.63 11.19
CA ASP A 216 56.28 44.87 10.45
C ASP A 216 56.84 45.98 11.36
N GLN A 217 56.35 46.06 12.61
CA GLN A 217 56.87 46.99 13.61
C GLN A 217 58.31 46.64 14.01
N GLU A 218 58.57 45.37 14.29
CA GLU A 218 59.88 44.88 14.70
C GLU A 218 60.92 45.15 13.60
N VAL A 219 60.57 44.89 12.33
CA VAL A 219 61.50 45.15 11.25
C VAL A 219 61.65 46.64 10.94
N ASN A 220 60.60 47.46 11.02
CA ASN A 220 60.74 48.90 10.88
C ASN A 220 61.70 49.47 11.95
N THR A 221 61.67 48.96 13.18
CA THR A 221 62.64 49.38 14.21
C THR A 221 64.06 48.90 13.92
N ALA A 222 64.22 47.69 13.36
CA ALA A 222 65.54 47.17 12.98
C ALA A 222 66.16 47.96 11.82
N VAL A 223 65.40 48.21 10.74
CA VAL A 223 65.84 49.02 9.59
C VAL A 223 66.20 50.44 10.02
N ARG A 224 65.43 51.03 10.94
CA ARG A 224 65.71 52.39 11.44
C ARG A 224 67.01 52.46 12.26
N ARG A 225 67.39 51.37 12.94
CA ARG A 225 68.67 51.28 13.67
C ARG A 225 69.86 51.13 12.71
N THR A 226 69.72 50.38 11.61
CA THR A 226 70.82 50.15 10.65
C THR A 226 71.11 51.34 9.74
N THR A 227 70.12 52.18 9.43
CA THR A 227 70.29 53.35 8.54
C THR A 227 70.91 54.57 9.24
N GLY A 228 71.15 54.50 10.56
CA GLY A 228 71.69 55.60 11.37
C GLY A 228 73.22 55.74 11.39
N ASP A 229 73.99 54.74 10.93
CA ASP A 229 75.46 54.74 11.01
C ASP A 229 76.13 55.02 9.64
N PRO A 230 76.85 56.16 9.49
CA PRO A 230 77.50 56.54 8.23
C PRO A 230 78.96 56.04 8.17
N ALA A 231 79.19 54.72 8.06
CA ALA A 231 80.53 54.20 7.76
C ALA A 231 80.50 52.81 7.07
N SER A 232 80.74 52.83 5.75
CA SER A 232 81.36 51.81 4.89
C SER A 232 80.97 50.32 4.96
N THR A 233 80.69 49.78 3.76
CA THR A 233 80.90 48.39 3.31
C THR A 233 80.06 47.27 3.94
N GLN A 234 78.79 47.13 3.53
CA GLN A 234 78.04 45.86 3.67
C GLN A 234 77.03 45.65 2.54
N THR A 235 77.46 45.66 1.28
CA THR A 235 76.59 45.26 0.16
C THR A 235 76.31 43.74 0.13
N VAL A 236 77.10 42.94 0.86
CA VAL A 236 76.94 41.47 0.94
C VAL A 236 76.29 41.02 2.25
N GLU A 237 76.51 41.73 3.37
CA GLU A 237 75.88 41.40 4.67
C GLU A 237 74.46 41.97 4.80
N GLY A 238 74.19 43.18 4.31
CA GLY A 238 72.82 43.70 4.20
C GLY A 238 71.94 42.84 3.29
N ALA A 239 72.48 42.41 2.14
CA ALA A 239 71.78 41.49 1.25
C ALA A 239 71.54 40.10 1.86
N LYS A 240 72.42 39.62 2.75
CA LYS A 240 72.21 38.38 3.52
C LYS A 240 71.15 38.55 4.60
N ALA A 241 71.16 39.67 5.33
CA ALA A 241 70.14 39.99 6.34
C ALA A 241 68.75 40.18 5.71
N ASP A 242 68.67 40.83 4.55
CA ASP A 242 67.42 40.98 3.79
C ASP A 242 66.93 39.64 3.23
N ALA A 243 67.83 38.76 2.77
CA ALA A 243 67.47 37.42 2.32
C ALA A 243 66.96 36.54 3.46
N GLU A 244 67.55 36.66 4.65
CA GLU A 244 67.13 35.93 5.85
C GLU A 244 65.80 36.47 6.40
N ARG A 245 65.61 37.80 6.37
CA ARG A 245 64.32 38.46 6.63
C ARG A 245 63.24 37.97 5.66
N ILE A 246 63.48 37.97 4.36
CA ILE A 246 62.53 37.49 3.35
C ILE A 246 62.22 36.00 3.56
N LYS A 247 63.21 35.18 3.95
CA LYS A 247 62.99 33.77 4.30
C LYS A 247 62.10 33.60 5.53
N VAL A 248 62.36 34.32 6.62
CA VAL A 248 61.56 34.22 7.85
C VAL A 248 60.14 34.75 7.61
N LEU A 249 60.00 35.87 6.88
CA LEU A 249 58.70 36.45 6.52
C LEU A 249 57.93 35.53 5.57
N GLY A 250 58.61 34.93 4.58
CA GLY A 250 58.04 33.95 3.68
C GLY A 250 57.63 32.65 4.38
N LEU A 251 58.37 32.19 5.39
CA LEU A 251 57.99 31.05 6.23
C LEU A 251 56.78 31.37 7.13
N ALA A 252 56.73 32.57 7.70
CA ALA A 252 55.59 33.04 8.51
C ALA A 252 54.33 33.24 7.64
N GLU A 253 54.47 33.81 6.45
CA GLU A 253 53.37 33.96 5.49
C GLU A 253 52.92 32.60 4.94
N ALA A 254 53.84 31.66 4.65
CA ALA A 254 53.48 30.33 4.18
C ALA A 254 52.77 29.49 5.25
N THR A 255 53.19 29.58 6.51
CA THR A 255 52.51 28.91 7.64
C THR A 255 51.13 29.51 7.89
N ALA A 256 50.99 30.85 7.85
CA ALA A 256 49.70 31.51 7.98
C ALA A 256 48.73 31.22 6.84
N ILE A 257 49.19 31.25 5.58
CA ILE A 257 48.38 30.86 4.42
C ILE A 257 48.00 29.38 4.51
N GLY A 258 48.91 28.54 5.02
CA GLY A 258 48.64 27.13 5.30
C GLY A 258 47.53 26.93 6.34
N ASP A 259 47.52 27.72 7.41
CA ASP A 259 46.52 27.61 8.48
C ASP A 259 45.17 28.21 8.08
N VAL A 260 45.15 29.29 7.28
CA VAL A 260 43.93 29.77 6.60
C VAL A 260 43.38 28.71 5.64
N GLY A 261 44.25 28.08 4.84
CA GLY A 261 43.87 27.01 3.93
C GLY A 261 43.33 25.76 4.64
N LYS A 262 43.89 25.41 5.82
CA LYS A 262 43.34 24.35 6.68
C LYS A 262 41.98 24.71 7.23
N ALA A 263 41.78 25.93 7.73
CA ALA A 263 40.49 26.40 8.24
C ALA A 263 39.41 26.41 7.14
N ASP A 264 39.77 26.83 5.92
CA ASP A 264 38.87 26.79 4.76
C ASP A 264 38.52 25.35 4.33
N ALA A 265 39.49 24.43 4.38
CA ALA A 265 39.26 23.01 4.13
C ALA A 265 38.34 22.39 5.19
N GLU A 266 38.55 22.71 6.47
CA GLU A 266 37.67 22.28 7.57
C GLU A 266 36.25 22.83 7.42
N ARG A 267 36.10 24.09 6.99
CA ARG A 267 34.79 24.67 6.66
C ARG A 267 34.09 23.89 5.55
N MET A 268 34.80 23.59 4.47
CA MET A 268 34.25 22.82 3.34
C MET A 268 33.86 21.40 3.75
N LEU A 269 34.66 20.74 4.60
CA LEU A 269 34.38 19.40 5.12
C LEU A 269 33.20 19.39 6.10
N ALA A 270 33.12 20.37 7.00
CA ALA A 270 32.02 20.52 7.94
C ALA A 270 30.70 20.80 7.19
N LYS A 271 30.75 21.69 6.19
CA LYS A 271 29.64 21.95 5.28
C LYS A 271 29.22 20.67 4.56
N ALA A 272 30.16 19.95 3.95
CA ALA A 272 29.89 18.68 3.26
C ALA A 272 29.31 17.59 4.19
N LYS A 273 29.71 17.56 5.47
CA LYS A 273 29.19 16.60 6.47
C LYS A 273 27.71 16.85 6.80
N VAL A 274 27.31 18.11 6.91
CA VAL A 274 25.91 18.49 7.07
C VAL A 274 25.13 18.18 5.80
N TYR A 275 25.63 18.53 4.61
CA TYR A 275 24.97 18.19 3.33
C TYR A 275 24.89 16.69 3.04
N LYS A 276 25.78 15.87 3.58
CA LYS A 276 25.64 14.40 3.52
C LYS A 276 24.43 13.90 4.31
N GLN A 277 24.09 14.54 5.43
CA GLN A 277 22.87 14.24 6.18
C GLN A 277 21.61 14.70 5.42
N TYR A 278 21.72 15.79 4.65
CA TYR A 278 20.69 16.15 3.66
C TYR A 278 20.59 15.14 2.50
N GLY A 279 21.58 14.28 2.28
CA GLY A 279 21.63 13.33 1.16
C GLY A 279 20.44 12.36 1.13
N ASP A 280 20.03 11.81 2.26
CA ASP A 280 18.91 10.85 2.30
C ASP A 280 17.54 11.54 2.09
N ALA A 281 17.40 12.79 2.54
CA ALA A 281 16.20 13.62 2.32
C ALA A 281 16.15 14.24 0.91
N ALA A 282 17.30 14.64 0.36
CA ALA A 282 17.42 15.22 -0.98
C ALA A 282 17.29 14.18 -2.10
N ILE A 283 17.75 12.94 -1.87
CA ILE A 283 17.46 11.83 -2.79
C ILE A 283 15.96 11.54 -2.80
N MET A 284 15.29 11.58 -1.64
CA MET A 284 13.83 11.47 -1.56
C MET A 284 13.11 12.62 -2.27
N ALA A 285 13.56 13.87 -2.11
CA ALA A 285 12.98 15.03 -2.80
C ALA A 285 13.17 14.96 -4.33
N LEU A 286 14.37 14.58 -4.80
CA LEU A 286 14.66 14.42 -6.23
C LEU A 286 13.90 13.22 -6.83
N VAL A 287 13.68 12.15 -6.07
CA VAL A 287 12.84 11.02 -6.45
C VAL A 287 11.36 11.41 -6.47
N LEU A 288 10.88 12.18 -5.49
CA LEU A 288 9.50 12.70 -5.45
C LEU A 288 9.21 13.69 -6.59
N GLU A 289 10.21 14.47 -7.02
CA GLU A 289 10.10 15.40 -8.17
C GLU A 289 10.26 14.68 -9.53
N ALA A 290 10.98 13.56 -9.56
CA ALA A 290 11.10 12.68 -10.73
C ALA A 290 9.90 11.71 -10.88
N LEU A 291 9.19 11.41 -9.79
CA LEU A 291 8.06 10.47 -9.75
C LEU A 291 6.94 10.81 -10.76
N PRO A 292 6.51 12.08 -10.90
CA PRO A 292 5.48 12.47 -11.87
C PRO A 292 5.93 12.26 -13.30
N LYS A 293 7.22 12.45 -13.60
CA LYS A 293 7.78 12.25 -14.95
C LYS A 293 7.85 10.77 -15.30
N ILE A 294 8.18 9.92 -14.33
CA ILE A 294 8.16 8.46 -14.49
C ILE A 294 6.71 7.95 -14.61
N ALA A 295 5.79 8.45 -13.78
CA ALA A 295 4.37 8.08 -13.87
C ALA A 295 3.76 8.52 -15.22
N ALA A 296 4.13 9.69 -15.74
CA ALA A 296 3.71 10.18 -17.05
C ALA A 296 4.24 9.28 -18.19
N GLU A 297 5.50 8.87 -18.16
CA GLU A 297 6.06 7.98 -19.19
C GLU A 297 5.57 6.53 -19.09
N VAL A 298 5.30 6.02 -17.88
CA VAL A 298 4.73 4.69 -17.71
C VAL A 298 3.26 4.65 -18.12
N SER A 299 2.53 5.77 -17.96
CA SER A 299 1.13 5.89 -18.36
C SER A 299 0.93 6.29 -19.82
N ALA A 300 1.93 6.88 -20.48
CA ALA A 300 1.83 7.27 -21.89
C ALA A 300 1.49 6.11 -22.86
N PRO A 301 2.02 4.87 -22.68
CA PRO A 301 1.59 3.71 -23.46
C PRO A 301 0.20 3.20 -23.08
N LEU A 302 -0.13 3.23 -21.78
CA LEU A 302 -1.43 2.78 -21.23
C LEU A 302 -2.59 3.71 -21.62
N ALA A 303 -2.33 5.01 -21.78
CA ALA A 303 -3.29 6.02 -22.20
C ALA A 303 -3.58 6.00 -23.72
N LYS A 304 -2.75 5.30 -24.51
CA LYS A 304 -2.89 5.17 -25.97
C LYS A 304 -3.62 3.89 -26.40
N THR A 305 -3.93 3.00 -25.47
CA THR A 305 -4.70 1.78 -25.69
C THR A 305 -6.14 1.99 -25.22
N ASP A 306 -7.03 2.35 -26.13
CA ASP A 306 -8.45 2.65 -25.83
C ASP A 306 -9.34 1.41 -25.61
N GLU A 307 -8.84 0.18 -25.78
CA GLU A 307 -9.61 -1.03 -25.49
C GLU A 307 -8.71 -2.26 -25.26
N ILE A 308 -8.69 -2.80 -24.05
CA ILE A 308 -8.08 -4.11 -23.77
C ILE A 308 -9.13 -5.17 -24.11
N VAL A 309 -9.17 -5.61 -25.36
CA VAL A 309 -9.88 -6.83 -25.74
C VAL A 309 -9.01 -8.01 -25.33
N LEU A 310 -9.44 -8.72 -24.28
CA LEU A 310 -8.76 -9.90 -23.76
C LEU A 310 -8.99 -11.08 -24.74
N VAL A 311 -8.19 -11.16 -25.80
CA VAL A 311 -8.18 -12.31 -26.71
C VAL A 311 -7.37 -13.42 -26.04
N GLY A 312 -8.07 -14.37 -25.44
CA GLY A 312 -7.49 -15.64 -25.03
C GLY A 312 -7.12 -16.45 -26.27
N ASP A 313 -5.83 -16.55 -26.58
CA ASP A 313 -5.08 -17.80 -26.78
C ASP A 313 -3.58 -17.48 -26.94
N ASN A 314 -2.74 -18.19 -26.19
CA ASN A 314 -1.27 -18.26 -26.20
C ASN A 314 -0.46 -17.22 -27.04
N GLY A 315 -0.28 -16.00 -26.52
CA GLY A 315 0.66 -15.02 -27.12
C GLY A 315 1.23 -13.91 -26.23
N ALA A 316 0.89 -13.84 -24.94
CA ALA A 316 1.15 -12.67 -24.09
C ALA A 316 2.62 -12.48 -23.63
N THR A 317 3.53 -13.41 -23.90
CA THR A 317 4.94 -13.33 -23.44
C THR A 317 5.86 -12.56 -24.39
N GLY A 318 5.47 -12.34 -25.65
CA GLY A 318 6.34 -11.72 -26.66
C GLY A 318 6.38 -10.18 -26.64
N GLU A 319 5.23 -9.53 -26.46
CA GLU A 319 5.14 -8.06 -26.52
C GLU A 319 5.52 -7.38 -25.21
N VAL A 320 5.17 -7.97 -24.07
CA VAL A 320 5.62 -7.51 -22.75
C VAL A 320 7.15 -7.62 -22.62
N ALA A 321 7.76 -8.67 -23.17
CA ALA A 321 9.22 -8.83 -23.19
C ALA A 321 9.93 -7.79 -24.10
N ARG A 322 9.30 -7.39 -25.21
CA ARG A 322 9.83 -6.33 -26.09
C ARG A 322 9.70 -4.93 -25.49
N LEU A 323 8.59 -4.64 -24.81
CA LEU A 323 8.39 -3.40 -24.06
C LEU A 323 9.32 -3.33 -22.83
N ALA A 324 9.48 -4.43 -22.10
CA ALA A 324 10.41 -4.50 -20.95
C ALA A 324 11.89 -4.39 -21.37
N GLY A 325 12.25 -4.84 -22.58
CA GLY A 325 13.62 -4.76 -23.10
C GLY A 325 14.05 -3.36 -23.59
N GLY A 326 13.10 -2.49 -23.95
CA GLY A 326 13.38 -1.14 -24.48
C GLY A 326 13.50 -0.04 -23.41
N ILE A 327 12.97 -0.29 -22.22
CA ILE A 327 12.92 0.69 -21.12
C ILE A 327 14.32 0.98 -20.52
N PRO A 328 15.21 -0.01 -20.28
CA PRO A 328 16.52 0.25 -19.68
C PRO A 328 17.48 1.12 -20.51
N PRO A 329 17.64 0.93 -21.84
CA PRO A 329 18.58 1.74 -22.63
C PRO A 329 18.08 3.18 -22.88
N ALA A 330 16.76 3.41 -22.92
CA ALA A 330 16.19 4.75 -23.10
C ALA A 330 16.35 5.65 -21.86
N LEU A 331 16.26 5.08 -20.66
CA LEU A 331 16.51 5.81 -19.41
C LEU A 331 17.99 6.21 -19.24
N LYS A 332 18.92 5.41 -19.76
CA LYS A 332 20.37 5.63 -19.66
C LYS A 332 20.86 6.78 -20.53
N THR A 333 20.27 6.98 -21.72
CA THR A 333 20.62 8.08 -22.64
C THR A 333 19.99 9.40 -22.24
N LEU A 334 18.82 9.39 -21.58
CA LEU A 334 18.10 10.60 -21.17
C LEU A 334 18.53 11.15 -19.79
N THR A 335 19.01 10.31 -18.88
CA THR A 335 19.32 10.73 -17.49
C THR A 335 20.80 10.70 -17.13
N GLY A 336 21.66 10.09 -17.96
CA GLY A 336 23.11 10.00 -17.73
C GLY A 336 23.53 9.24 -16.47
N LEU A 337 22.58 8.65 -15.75
CA LEU A 337 22.78 7.99 -14.46
C LEU A 337 22.47 6.49 -14.58
N ASP A 338 23.47 5.63 -14.34
CA ASP A 338 23.30 4.19 -14.26
C ASP A 338 22.58 3.81 -12.95
N LEU A 339 21.25 3.76 -12.99
CA LEU A 339 20.39 3.35 -11.87
C LEU A 339 20.75 1.97 -11.30
N SER A 340 21.39 1.10 -12.09
CA SER A 340 21.90 -0.19 -11.63
C SER A 340 23.07 -0.06 -10.63
N GLN A 341 23.87 1.01 -10.71
CA GLN A 341 24.92 1.29 -9.73
C GLN A 341 24.37 1.93 -8.46
N VAL A 342 23.30 2.73 -8.58
CA VAL A 342 22.60 3.35 -7.44
C VAL A 342 21.83 2.29 -6.65
N LEU A 343 21.17 1.34 -7.33
CA LEU A 343 20.44 0.24 -6.70
C LEU A 343 21.38 -0.75 -5.98
N LYS A 344 22.57 -1.02 -6.54
CA LYS A 344 23.62 -1.81 -5.87
C LYS A 344 24.25 -1.10 -4.65
N ARG A 345 24.16 0.23 -4.57
CA ARG A 345 24.63 1.00 -3.39
C ARG A 345 23.57 1.11 -2.30
N LEU A 346 22.29 1.02 -2.65
CA LEU A 346 21.16 1.09 -1.72
C LEU A 346 20.77 -0.27 -1.11
N HIS A 347 21.15 -1.40 -1.74
CA HIS A 347 20.87 -2.73 -1.20
C HIS A 347 22.16 -3.57 -1.10
N PRO A 348 22.83 -3.63 0.08
CA PRO A 348 23.82 -4.65 0.33
C PRO A 348 23.07 -5.95 0.61
N ASN A 349 22.80 -6.75 -0.43
CA ASN A 349 22.32 -8.11 -0.22
C ASN A 349 23.44 -8.89 0.48
N GLY A 350 23.23 -9.15 1.78
CA GLY A 350 24.01 -10.09 2.55
C GLY A 350 23.78 -11.49 1.99
N ASN A 351 24.75 -11.98 1.23
CA ASN A 351 25.13 -13.39 1.10
C ASN A 351 26.21 -13.49 0.01
N ASP A 352 27.47 -13.38 0.43
CA ASP A 352 28.59 -14.14 -0.14
C ASP A 352 29.81 -14.07 0.81
N PRO A 353 30.60 -15.16 0.91
CA PRO A 353 31.58 -15.33 1.97
C PRO A 353 32.81 -14.44 1.79
N MET A 354 33.35 -14.05 2.93
CA MET A 354 34.60 -13.34 3.13
C MET A 354 35.76 -14.00 2.36
N ALA A 355 36.18 -13.38 1.25
CA ALA A 355 37.45 -13.67 0.58
C ALA A 355 38.45 -12.54 0.88
N ALA A 356 39.37 -12.84 1.81
CA ALA A 356 40.53 -12.04 2.11
C ALA A 356 41.44 -11.91 0.86
N GLY A 357 41.76 -10.67 0.49
CA GLY A 357 42.71 -10.34 -0.56
C GLY A 357 43.63 -9.22 -0.09
N THR A 358 44.80 -9.62 0.40
CA THR A 358 45.91 -8.80 0.87
C THR A 358 46.29 -7.67 -0.07
N SER A 359 46.38 -6.44 0.43
CA SER A 359 47.25 -5.40 -0.13
C SER A 359 48.18 -4.88 0.96
N LYS A 360 49.48 -5.05 0.70
CA LYS A 360 50.61 -4.78 1.59
C LYS A 360 50.59 -3.31 2.05
N LYS A 361 50.57 -3.09 3.37
CA LYS A 361 51.08 -1.87 3.99
C LYS A 361 52.59 -1.80 3.75
N LYS A 362 53.07 -0.72 3.14
CA LYS A 362 54.47 -0.30 3.22
C LYS A 362 54.51 0.92 4.13
N THR A 363 54.77 0.68 5.41
CA THR A 363 55.09 1.72 6.40
C THR A 363 56.54 2.15 6.18
N PRO A 364 56.90 3.44 6.25
CA PRO A 364 58.26 3.81 6.58
C PRO A 364 58.45 3.59 8.09
N GLU A 365 59.45 2.79 8.42
CA GLU A 365 60.04 2.64 9.75
C GLU A 365 60.89 3.86 10.04
N VAL A 366 60.61 4.61 11.11
CA VAL A 366 61.67 5.19 11.95
C VAL A 366 61.13 5.43 13.37
N ALA A 367 61.75 4.79 14.37
CA ALA A 367 61.89 5.34 15.71
C ALA A 367 63.22 4.87 16.34
N ALA A 368 64.02 5.87 16.73
CA ALA A 368 65.08 5.88 17.74
C ALA A 368 66.42 5.15 17.47
N CYS A 369 67.42 5.93 17.06
CA CYS A 369 68.57 6.30 17.91
C CYS A 369 69.12 7.65 17.43
#